data_AF-A0A1F5HP83-F1
#
_entry.id   AF-A0A1F5HP83-F1
#
_cell.length_a   1.000
_cell.length_b   1.000
_cell.length_c   1.000
_cell.angle_alpha   90.00
_cell.angle_beta   90.00
_cell.angle_gamma   90.00
#
_symmetry.space_group_name_H-M   'P 1'
#
loop_
_entity.id
_entity.type
_entity.pdbx_description
1 polymer ?
#
loop_
_entity_poly.entity_id
_entity_poly.type
_entity_poly.pdbx_seq_one_letter_code
_entity_poly.pdbx_strand_id
1 'polypeptide(L)' 'MTKVVAQPGESIESMLRKFNKKVASEGIMMEIKKREHYLKPSLKRQQKIQMARKKYIARKFK' A
#
# COMPACT_ATOMS: atom_id res chain seq x y z
N MET A 1 -2.14 2.88 -10.03
CA MET A 1 -1.33 2.37 -11.15
C MET A 1 -0.13 3.28 -11.24
N THR A 2 1.06 2.77 -10.94
CA THR A 2 2.27 3.56 -10.71
C THR A 2 3.06 3.79 -12.00
N LYS A 3 3.33 5.06 -12.34
CA LYS A 3 4.31 5.43 -13.38
C LYS A 3 5.46 6.21 -12.77
N VAL A 4 6.70 5.82 -13.07
CA VAL A 4 7.92 6.57 -12.76
C VAL A 4 8.61 6.89 -14.08
N VAL A 5 8.94 8.16 -14.28
CA VAL A 5 9.65 8.63 -15.49
C VAL A 5 11.10 8.87 -15.09
N ALA A 6 12.04 8.33 -15.86
CA ALA A 6 13.46 8.50 -15.63
C ALA A 6 13.87 9.96 -15.92
N GLN A 7 14.72 10.52 -15.06
CA GLN A 7 15.37 11.81 -15.32
C GLN A 7 16.74 11.60 -15.98
N PRO A 8 17.24 12.56 -16.77
CA PRO A 8 18.56 12.46 -17.40
C PRO A 8 19.64 12.31 -16.32
N GLY A 9 20.47 11.27 -16.43
CA GLY A 9 21.56 10.99 -15.49
C GLY A 9 21.17 10.17 -14.24
N GLU A 10 19.92 9.68 -14.12
CA GLU A 10 19.58 8.75 -13.04
C GLU A 10 20.10 7.33 -13.26
N SER A 11 20.66 6.74 -12.20
CA SER A 11 20.95 5.31 -12.15
C SER A 11 19.66 4.49 -12.07
N ILE A 12 19.67 3.32 -12.70
CA ILE A 12 18.58 2.33 -12.71
C ILE A 12 18.13 1.98 -11.28
N GLU A 13 19.08 1.87 -10.35
CA GLU A 13 18.78 1.49 -8.96
C GLU A 13 17.97 2.58 -8.22
N SER A 14 18.26 3.85 -8.49
CA SER A 14 17.47 4.99 -7.96
C SER A 14 16.03 4.92 -8.48
N MET A 15 15.86 4.64 -9.76
CA MET A 15 14.55 4.50 -10.38
C MET A 15 13.75 3.34 -9.78
N LEU A 16 14.38 2.19 -9.54
CA LEU A 16 13.76 1.04 -8.88
C LEU A 16 13.34 1.34 -7.45
N ARG A 17 14.17 2.05 -6.67
CA ARG A 17 13.80 2.50 -5.32
C ARG A 17 12.59 3.44 -5.34
N LYS A 18 12.57 4.42 -6.25
CA LYS A 18 11.43 5.34 -6.41
C LYS A 18 10.16 4.58 -6.81
N PHE A 19 10.28 3.62 -7.72
CA PHE A 19 9.17 2.77 -8.13
C PHE A 19 8.62 1.94 -6.96
N ASN A 20 9.48 1.25 -6.22
CA ASN A 20 9.08 0.45 -5.06
C ASN A 20 8.40 1.31 -3.98
N LYS A 21 8.93 2.51 -3.71
CA LYS A 21 8.31 3.46 -2.79
C LYS A 21 6.93 3.89 -3.27
N LYS A 22 6.78 4.17 -4.58
CA LYS A 22 5.49 4.56 -5.17
C LYS A 22 4.47 3.43 -5.09
N VAL A 23 4.87 2.20 -5.40
CA VAL A 23 4.04 0.98 -5.31
C VAL A 23 3.57 0.73 -3.87
N ALA A 24 4.48 0.89 -2.90
CA ALA A 24 4.15 0.78 -1.48
C ALA A 24 3.18 1.89 -1.04
N SER A 25 3.39 3.14 -1.47
CA SER A 25 2.52 4.28 -1.13
C SER A 25 1.12 4.16 -1.73
N GLU A 26 1.00 3.65 -2.96
CA GLU A 26 -0.30 3.41 -3.60
C GLU A 26 -1.01 2.18 -3.00
N GLY A 27 -0.33 1.36 -2.19
CA GLY A 27 -0.92 0.21 -1.51
C GLY A 27 -1.35 -0.91 -2.46
N ILE A 28 -0.80 -0.95 -3.69
CA ILE A 28 -1.17 -1.92 -4.73
C ILE A 28 -1.04 -3.36 -4.22
N MET A 29 0.03 -3.66 -3.49
CA MET A 29 0.26 -5.00 -2.94
C MET A 29 -0.80 -5.41 -1.90
N MET A 30 -1.31 -4.45 -1.11
CA MET A 30 -2.41 -4.71 -0.19
C MET A 30 -3.74 -4.91 -0.92
N GLU A 31 -3.94 -4.20 -2.02
CA GLU A 31 -5.14 -4.30 -2.83
C GLU A 31 -5.23 -5.63 -3.57
N ILE A 32 -4.11 -6.14 -4.10
CA ILE A 32 -4.01 -7.48 -4.69
C ILE A 32 -4.45 -8.53 -3.66
N LYS A 33 -3.83 -8.54 -2.47
CA LYS A 33 -4.19 -9.47 -1.38
C LYS A 33 -5.65 -9.42 -0.95
N LYS A 34 -6.26 -8.23 -0.99
CA LYS A 34 -7.68 -8.05 -0.65
C LYS A 34 -8.63 -8.58 -1.75
N ARG A 35 -8.16 -8.65 -2.99
CA ARG A 35 -8.92 -9.09 -4.17
C ARG A 35 -8.68 -10.55 -4.53
N GLU A 36 -7.61 -11.18 -4.03
CA GLU A 36 -7.27 -12.61 -4.26
C GLU A 36 -8.45 -13.54 -3.97
N HIS A 37 -9.21 -13.29 -2.91
CA HIS A 37 -10.37 -14.10 -2.53
C HIS A 37 -11.61 -13.26 -2.22
N TYR A 38 -12.79 -13.78 -2.54
CA TYR A 38 -14.04 -13.14 -2.13
C TYR A 38 -14.21 -13.21 -0.62
N LEU A 39 -14.32 -12.04 -0.01
CA LEU A 39 -14.72 -11.89 1.39
C LEU A 39 -16.17 -11.40 1.46
N LYS A 40 -16.97 -12.02 2.33
CA LYS A 40 -18.33 -11.56 2.65
C LYS A 40 -18.30 -10.08 3.09
N PRO A 41 -19.33 -9.27 2.76
CA PRO A 41 -19.35 -7.84 3.08
C PRO A 41 -19.15 -7.53 4.58
N SER A 42 -19.69 -8.37 5.46
CA SER A 42 -19.50 -8.27 6.91
C SER A 42 -18.03 -8.39 7.33
N LEU A 43 -17.32 -9.40 6.80
CA LEU A 43 -15.90 -9.61 7.08
C LEU A 43 -15.04 -8.45 6.55
N LYS A 44 -15.37 -7.91 5.37
CA LYS A 44 -14.71 -6.71 4.82
C LYS A 44 -14.89 -5.50 5.74
N ARG A 45 -16.09 -5.28 6.31
CA ARG A 45 -16.37 -4.21 7.29
C ARG A 45 -15.58 -4.42 8.58
N GLN A 46 -15.58 -5.63 9.13
CA GLN A 46 -14.85 -5.96 10.35
C GLN A 46 -13.34 -5.72 10.19
N GLN A 47 -12.73 -6.20 9.10
CA GLN A 47 -11.31 -5.98 8.82
C GLN A 47 -10.96 -4.49 8.68
N LYS A 48 -11.83 -3.68 8.05
CA LYS A 48 -11.63 -2.22 7.93
C LYS A 48 -11.60 -1.54 9.29
N ILE A 49 -12.52 -1.90 10.19
CA ILE A 49 -12.59 -1.34 11.55
C ILE A 49 -11.35 -1.73 12.35
N GLN A 50 -10.94 -3.01 12.29
CA GLN A 50 -9.74 -3.48 12.98
C GLN A 50 -8.48 -2.75 12.50
N MET A 51 -8.31 -2.57 11.19
CA MET A 51 -7.18 -1.81 10.64
C MET A 51 -7.19 -0.35 11.09
N ALA A 52 -8.36 0.30 11.10
CA ALA A 52 -8.48 1.67 11.60
C ALA A 52 -8.13 1.78 13.09
N ARG A 53 -8.60 0.83 13.92
CA ARG A 53 -8.28 0.78 15.35
C ARG A 53 -6.79 0.58 15.59
N LYS A 54 -6.15 -0.35 14.87
CA LYS A 54 -4.69 -0.57 14.95
C LYS A 54 -3.91 0.70 14.56
N LYS A 55 -4.31 1.40 13.49
CA LYS A 55 -3.69 2.67 13.08
C LYS A 55 -3.88 3.78 14.12
N TYR A 56 -5.06 3.88 14.73
CA TYR A 56 -5.33 4.85 15.79
C TYR A 56 -4.44 4.62 17.01
N ILE A 57 -4.34 3.37 17.47
CA ILE A 57 -3.46 2.96 18.58
C ILE A 57 -2.01 3.31 18.23
N ALA A 58 -1.52 2.87 17.06
CA ALA A 58 -0.14 3.16 16.64
C ALA A 58 0.17 4.66 16.56
N ARG A 59 -0.81 5.53 16.28
CA ARG A 59 -0.62 6.98 16.27
C ARG A 59 -0.71 7.60 17.66
N LYS A 60 -1.50 7.02 18.58
CA LYS A 60 -1.67 7.53 19.95
C LYS A 60 -0.45 7.25 20.83
N PHE A 61 0.25 6.15 20.56
CA PHE A 61 1.45 5.72 21.30
C PHE A 61 2.76 6.05 20.55
N LYS A 62 2.71 6.98 19.58
CA LYS A 62 3.85 7.50 18.84
C LYS A 62 4.07 8.95 19.23
#